data_AF-A0A382XBH3-F1
#
_entry.id   AF-A0A382XBH3-F1
#
_cell.length_a   1.000
_cell.length_b   1.000
_cell.length_c   1.000
_cell.angle_alpha   90.00
_cell.angle_beta   90.00
_cell.angle_gamma   90.00
#
_symmetry.space_group_name_H-M   'P 1'
#
loop_
_entity.id
_entity.type
_entity.pdbx_description
1 polymer ?
#
loop_
_entity_poly.entity_id
_entity_poly.type
_entity_poly.pdbx_seq_one_letter_code
_entity_poly.pdbx_strand_id
1 'polypeptide(L)'
;MKDWSDIYEFLQPKPPLFCPEAPSLTQKTFLRTLGLEALFGGAAGGGKSSALLMAALQFVDIRGYSAILFRRTYADLALPGALMDRFLAWVKEYDDIHWNGATYVATFPSGARITFGYLNNQNDYLRYKSSEFQFIGMDEVTEIREFDYRYLFSRLRRPNAGP
;
A
#
# COMPACT_ATOMS: atom_id res chain seq x y z
N MET A 1 -12.77 -14.23 -35.55
CA MET A 1 -13.47 -13.58 -34.41
C MET A 1 -12.40 -12.85 -33.61
N LYS A 2 -12.58 -11.58 -33.22
CA LYS A 2 -11.56 -10.89 -32.39
C LYS A 2 -11.49 -11.61 -31.03
N ASP A 3 -10.30 -12.01 -30.62
CA ASP A 3 -10.09 -12.57 -29.30
C ASP A 3 -10.11 -11.43 -28.28
N TRP A 4 -11.21 -11.33 -27.54
CA TRP A 4 -11.38 -10.32 -26.49
C TRP A 4 -10.72 -10.72 -25.17
N SER A 5 -10.27 -11.98 -25.05
CA SER A 5 -9.64 -12.51 -23.84
C SER A 5 -8.30 -11.83 -23.60
N ASP A 6 -7.47 -11.71 -24.63
CA ASP A 6 -6.16 -11.03 -24.56
C ASP A 6 -6.29 -9.57 -24.13
N ILE A 7 -7.29 -8.86 -24.66
CA ILE A 7 -7.56 -7.47 -24.29
C ILE A 7 -8.02 -7.39 -22.84
N TYR A 8 -8.92 -8.28 -22.42
CA TYR A 8 -9.41 -8.31 -21.04
C TYR A 8 -8.28 -8.58 -20.04
N GLU A 9 -7.39 -9.53 -20.35
CA GLU A 9 -6.22 -9.86 -19.54
C GLU A 9 -5.24 -8.68 -19.45
N PHE A 10 -4.92 -8.05 -20.58
CA PHE A 10 -4.08 -6.84 -20.63
C PHE A 10 -4.65 -5.65 -19.82
N LEU A 11 -5.98 -5.59 -19.69
CA LEU A 11 -6.66 -4.56 -18.90
C LEU A 11 -6.71 -4.87 -17.40
N GLN A 12 -6.35 -6.08 -16.96
CA GLN A 12 -6.29 -6.38 -15.53
C GLN A 12 -5.05 -5.73 -14.89
N PRO A 13 -5.15 -5.20 -13.65
CA PRO A 13 -3.97 -4.82 -12.89
C PRO A 13 -3.15 -6.05 -12.50
N LYS A 14 -1.87 -5.86 -12.15
CA LYS A 14 -1.12 -6.92 -11.46
C LYS A 14 -1.90 -7.33 -10.20
N PRO A 15 -2.19 -8.63 -10.00
CA PRO A 15 -3.04 -9.06 -8.91
C PRO A 15 -2.36 -8.78 -7.55
N PRO A 16 -3.10 -8.25 -6.57
CA PRO A 16 -2.59 -8.12 -5.21
C PRO A 16 -2.48 -9.52 -4.59
N LEU A 17 -1.25 -9.94 -4.27
CA LEU A 17 -1.02 -11.22 -3.61
C LEU A 17 -1.49 -11.16 -2.15
N PHE A 18 -1.86 -12.31 -1.58
CA PHE A 18 -2.30 -12.41 -0.18
C PHE A 18 -3.54 -11.55 0.16
N CYS A 19 -4.33 -11.19 -0.86
CA CYS A 19 -5.58 -10.44 -0.71
C CYS A 19 -6.78 -11.40 -0.84
N PRO A 20 -7.66 -11.50 0.17
CA PRO A 20 -8.84 -12.37 0.11
C PRO A 20 -10.00 -11.74 -0.70
N GLU A 21 -9.93 -10.44 -0.98
CA GLU A 21 -10.98 -9.69 -1.66
C GLU A 21 -10.73 -9.62 -3.18
N ALA A 22 -11.80 -9.73 -3.98
CA ALA A 22 -11.76 -9.42 -5.40
C ALA A 22 -11.93 -7.90 -5.62
N PRO A 23 -11.04 -7.22 -6.38
CA PRO A 23 -11.14 -5.78 -6.56
C PRO A 23 -12.35 -5.41 -7.44
N SER A 24 -13.10 -4.40 -7.01
CA SER A 24 -14.15 -3.75 -7.78
C SER A 24 -13.60 -3.06 -9.04
N LEU A 25 -14.47 -2.64 -9.95
CA LEU A 25 -14.03 -1.97 -11.18
C LEU A 25 -13.24 -0.68 -10.90
N THR A 26 -13.67 0.13 -9.92
CA THR A 26 -12.94 1.34 -9.54
C THR A 26 -11.59 1.02 -8.91
N GLN A 27 -11.54 0.00 -8.05
CA GLN A 27 -10.28 -0.49 -7.47
C GLN A 27 -9.33 -1.00 -8.54
N LYS A 28 -9.81 -1.74 -9.55
CA LYS A 28 -8.98 -2.20 -10.67
C LYS A 28 -8.37 -1.02 -11.45
N THR A 29 -9.15 0.03 -11.71
CA THR A 29 -8.63 1.25 -12.35
C THR A 29 -7.54 1.91 -11.51
N PHE A 30 -7.73 1.98 -10.19
CA PHE A 30 -6.72 2.49 -9.27
C PHE A 30 -5.45 1.63 -9.26
N LEU A 31 -5.58 0.31 -9.15
CA LEU A 31 -4.46 -0.64 -9.13
C LEU A 31 -3.68 -0.70 -10.45
N ARG A 32 -4.26 -0.23 -11.55
CA ARG A 32 -3.61 -0.16 -12.86
C ARG A 32 -2.94 1.19 -13.12
N THR A 33 -3.10 2.17 -12.23
CA THR A 33 -2.53 3.49 -12.44
C THR A 33 -1.00 3.44 -12.48
N LEU A 34 -0.42 4.05 -13.50
CA LEU A 34 1.04 4.25 -13.62
C LEU A 34 1.45 5.68 -13.25
N GLY A 35 0.49 6.49 -12.81
CA GLY A 35 0.76 7.84 -12.35
C GLY A 35 1.66 7.84 -11.11
N LEU A 36 2.45 8.91 -10.95
CA LEU A 36 3.25 9.12 -9.75
C LEU A 36 2.37 9.23 -8.49
N GLU A 37 1.19 9.81 -8.65
CA GLU A 37 0.20 10.05 -7.61
C GLU A 37 -1.18 9.60 -8.11
N ALA A 38 -1.96 8.98 -7.24
CA ALA A 38 -3.34 8.61 -7.49
C ALA A 38 -4.17 8.76 -6.22
N LEU A 39 -5.33 9.41 -6.32
CA LEU A 39 -6.24 9.61 -5.21
C LEU A 39 -7.47 8.73 -5.40
N PHE A 40 -7.82 7.97 -4.37
CA PHE A 40 -9.01 7.14 -4.34
C PHE A 40 -10.03 7.70 -3.33
N GLY A 41 -10.88 8.60 -3.81
CA GLY A 41 -11.93 9.24 -3.01
C GLY A 41 -13.26 8.50 -3.03
N GLY A 42 -14.26 9.06 -2.34
CA GLY A 42 -15.64 8.56 -2.33
C GLY A 42 -16.21 8.38 -0.92
N ALA A 43 -17.43 7.86 -0.85
CA ALA A 43 -18.17 7.68 0.40
C ALA A 43 -17.47 6.74 1.41
N ALA A 44 -17.88 6.82 2.68
CA ALA A 44 -17.51 5.82 3.69
C ALA A 44 -17.93 4.41 3.22
N GLY A 45 -17.09 3.41 3.47
CA GLY A 45 -17.33 2.04 3.00
C GLY A 45 -17.07 1.80 1.50
N GLY A 46 -16.61 2.80 0.74
CA GLY A 46 -16.34 2.67 -0.70
C GLY A 46 -15.11 1.83 -1.11
N GLY A 47 -14.56 1.01 -0.21
CA GLY A 47 -13.42 0.13 -0.50
C GLY A 47 -12.06 0.83 -0.60
N LYS A 48 -11.92 2.05 -0.07
CA LYS A 48 -10.69 2.86 -0.16
C LYS A 48 -9.50 2.21 0.54
N SER A 49 -9.67 1.80 1.80
CA SER A 49 -8.62 1.14 2.59
C SER A 49 -8.23 -0.20 1.96
N SER A 50 -9.20 -0.98 1.46
CA SER A 50 -8.90 -2.20 0.68
C SER A 50 -8.08 -1.89 -0.57
N ALA A 51 -8.44 -0.87 -1.34
CA ALA A 51 -7.70 -0.48 -2.55
C ALA A 51 -6.25 -0.12 -2.24
N LEU A 52 -6.02 0.59 -1.12
CA LEU A 52 -4.70 1.00 -0.67
C LEU A 52 -3.84 -0.21 -0.25
N LEU A 53 -4.43 -1.16 0.50
CA LEU A 53 -3.76 -2.41 0.86
C LEU A 53 -3.45 -3.27 -0.37
N MET A 54 -4.41 -3.42 -1.28
CA MET A 54 -4.24 -4.12 -2.54
C MET A 54 -3.07 -3.53 -3.33
N ALA A 55 -2.98 -2.20 -3.44
CA ALA A 55 -1.89 -1.53 -4.15
C ALA A 55 -0.52 -1.83 -3.52
N ALA A 56 -0.43 -1.80 -2.19
CA ALA A 56 0.80 -2.17 -1.49
C ALA A 56 1.19 -3.64 -1.72
N LEU A 57 0.21 -4.53 -1.86
CA LEU A 57 0.40 -5.97 -2.06
C LEU A 57 0.72 -6.37 -3.52
N GLN A 58 0.62 -5.47 -4.50
CA GLN A 58 0.81 -5.86 -5.90
C GLN A 58 2.21 -6.40 -6.19
N PHE A 59 3.26 -5.95 -5.49
CA PHE A 59 4.65 -6.26 -5.84
C PHE A 59 5.42 -6.97 -4.71
N VAL A 60 4.71 -7.57 -3.76
CA VAL A 60 5.36 -8.29 -2.64
C VAL A 60 6.03 -9.60 -3.06
N ASP A 61 5.85 -10.05 -4.31
CA ASP A 61 6.65 -11.11 -4.94
C ASP A 61 8.03 -10.64 -5.40
N ILE A 62 8.27 -9.33 -5.50
CA ILE A 62 9.50 -8.76 -6.01
C ILE A 62 10.51 -8.55 -4.87
N ARG A 63 11.69 -9.21 -4.99
CA ARG A 63 12.77 -9.05 -4.01
C ARG A 63 13.20 -7.59 -3.90
N GLY A 64 13.30 -7.10 -2.67
CA GLY A 64 13.72 -5.71 -2.38
C GLY A 64 12.59 -4.69 -2.47
N TYR A 65 11.37 -5.08 -2.84
CA TYR A 65 10.21 -4.21 -2.77
C TYR A 65 9.93 -3.78 -1.32
N SER A 66 9.78 -2.49 -1.12
CA SER A 66 9.57 -1.84 0.17
C SER A 66 8.41 -0.86 0.03
N ALA A 67 7.31 -1.15 0.70
CA ALA A 67 6.14 -0.30 0.77
C ALA A 67 5.94 0.24 2.18
N ILE A 68 5.37 1.44 2.27
CA ILE A 68 4.94 2.01 3.55
C ILE A 68 3.52 2.58 3.45
N LEU A 69 2.74 2.33 4.48
CA LEU A 69 1.36 2.79 4.63
C LEU A 69 1.27 3.71 5.83
N PHE A 70 0.78 4.92 5.60
CA PHE A 70 0.70 5.97 6.60
C PHE A 70 -0.73 6.25 7.03
N ARG A 71 -0.85 6.62 8.30
CA ARG A 71 -1.97 7.33 8.88
C ARG A 71 -1.45 8.47 9.76
N ARG A 72 -2.31 9.34 10.25
CA ARG A 72 -1.89 10.39 11.19
C ARG A 72 -1.28 9.79 12.47
N THR A 73 -1.96 8.85 13.14
CA THR A 73 -1.45 8.21 14.36
C THR A 73 -1.43 6.68 14.25
N TYR A 74 -0.61 6.03 15.08
CA TYR A 74 -0.63 4.56 15.21
C TYR A 74 -1.94 4.03 15.81
N ALA A 75 -2.56 4.79 16.73
CA ALA A 75 -3.83 4.39 17.31
C ALA A 75 -4.88 4.23 16.19
N ASP A 76 -4.93 5.19 15.26
CA ASP A 76 -5.86 5.16 14.13
C ASP A 76 -5.62 3.97 13.18
N LEU A 77 -4.35 3.56 13.00
CA LEU A 77 -4.01 2.36 12.20
C LEU A 77 -4.53 1.07 12.83
N ALA A 78 -4.49 0.99 14.17
CA ALA A 78 -4.78 -0.20 14.95
C ALA A 78 -6.26 -0.37 15.31
N LEU A 79 -7.10 0.64 15.07
CA LEU A 79 -8.53 0.55 15.37
C LEU A 79 -9.18 -0.62 14.61
N PRO A 80 -10.22 -1.25 15.18
CA PRO A 80 -10.95 -2.32 14.50
C PRO A 80 -11.45 -1.89 13.12
N GLY A 81 -11.12 -2.68 12.09
CA GLY A 81 -11.46 -2.41 10.70
C GLY A 81 -10.62 -1.34 10.00
N ALA A 82 -9.68 -0.70 10.71
CA ALA A 82 -8.72 0.23 10.12
C ALA A 82 -7.64 -0.51 9.31
N LEU A 83 -6.75 0.25 8.70
CA LEU A 83 -5.83 -0.24 7.68
C LEU A 83 -4.92 -1.39 8.17
N MET A 84 -4.33 -1.27 9.37
CA MET A 84 -3.41 -2.29 9.89
C MET A 84 -4.16 -3.52 10.40
N ASP A 85 -5.27 -3.33 11.12
CA ASP A 85 -6.13 -4.42 11.59
C ASP A 85 -6.63 -5.28 10.42
N ARG A 86 -7.14 -4.63 9.35
CA ARG A 86 -7.56 -5.31 8.12
C ARG A 86 -6.42 -6.07 7.46
N PHE A 87 -5.26 -5.46 7.33
CA PHE A 87 -4.09 -6.12 6.76
C PHE A 87 -3.70 -7.38 7.53
N LEU A 88 -3.63 -7.30 8.87
CA LEU A 88 -3.32 -8.44 9.72
C LEU A 88 -4.36 -9.56 9.56
N ALA A 89 -5.65 -9.21 9.44
CA ALA A 89 -6.70 -10.17 9.18
C ALA A 89 -6.56 -10.87 7.81
N TRP A 90 -5.97 -10.21 6.81
CA TRP A 90 -5.71 -10.82 5.49
C TRP A 90 -4.49 -11.74 5.54
N VAL A 91 -3.39 -11.30 6.16
CA VAL A 91 -2.12 -12.05 6.10
C VAL A 91 -1.99 -13.16 7.14
N LYS A 92 -2.81 -13.17 8.20
CA LYS A 92 -2.76 -14.20 9.25
C LYS A 92 -3.02 -15.63 8.75
N GLU A 93 -3.63 -15.78 7.57
CA GLU A 93 -3.92 -17.08 6.95
C GLU A 93 -2.69 -17.68 6.26
N TYR A 94 -1.55 -16.97 6.27
CA TYR A 94 -0.32 -17.35 5.57
C TYR A 94 0.86 -17.44 6.56
N ASP A 95 1.34 -18.66 6.81
CA ASP A 95 2.40 -18.93 7.79
C ASP A 95 3.79 -18.37 7.41
N ASP A 96 3.99 -18.10 6.12
CA ASP A 96 5.25 -17.63 5.54
C ASP A 96 5.39 -16.10 5.55
N ILE A 97 4.36 -15.37 6.00
CA ILE A 97 4.41 -13.92 6.23
C ILE A 97 4.76 -13.64 7.69
N HIS A 98 5.90 -12.99 7.91
CA HIS A 98 6.35 -12.66 9.26
C HIS A 98 5.97 -11.23 9.65
N TRP A 99 5.12 -11.09 10.67
CA TRP A 99 4.77 -9.81 11.28
C TRP A 99 5.65 -9.48 12.49
N ASN A 100 6.27 -8.31 12.47
CA ASN A 100 6.95 -7.72 13.63
C ASN A 100 6.12 -6.58 14.21
N GLY A 101 5.44 -6.85 15.33
CA GLY A 101 4.58 -5.88 16.02
C GLY A 101 5.32 -4.75 16.75
N ALA A 102 6.64 -4.87 16.98
CA ALA A 102 7.44 -3.80 17.58
C ALA A 102 7.83 -2.72 16.56
N THR A 103 8.08 -3.13 15.31
CA THR A 103 8.43 -2.22 14.21
C THR A 103 7.28 -1.95 13.25
N TYR A 104 6.16 -2.67 13.40
CA TYR A 104 5.01 -2.66 12.50
C TYR A 104 5.37 -2.97 11.04
N VAL A 105 6.14 -4.05 10.85
CA VAL A 105 6.63 -4.48 9.54
C VAL A 105 6.19 -5.92 9.26
N ALA A 106 5.60 -6.14 8.09
CA ALA A 106 5.40 -7.46 7.52
C ALA A 106 6.52 -7.77 6.52
N THR A 107 7.11 -8.96 6.63
CA THR A 107 8.12 -9.49 5.70
C THR A 107 7.54 -10.68 4.95
N PHE A 108 7.61 -10.64 3.62
CA PHE A 108 7.06 -11.65 2.72
C PHE A 108 8.13 -12.66 2.31
N PRO A 109 7.75 -13.84 1.76
CA PRO A 109 8.69 -14.90 1.37
C PRO A 109 9.78 -14.45 0.38
N SER A 110 9.47 -13.47 -0.48
CA SER A 110 10.41 -12.87 -1.43
C SER A 110 11.49 -11.98 -0.77
N GLY A 111 11.32 -11.64 0.50
CA GLY A 111 12.06 -10.60 1.21
C GLY A 111 11.48 -9.19 1.05
N ALA A 112 10.36 -9.02 0.35
CA ALA A 112 9.62 -7.76 0.28
C ALA A 112 9.07 -7.36 1.66
N ARG A 113 8.84 -6.06 1.87
CA ARG A 113 8.36 -5.51 3.14
C ARG A 113 7.21 -4.53 2.96
N ILE A 114 6.20 -4.65 3.82
CA ILE A 114 5.17 -3.62 4.04
C ILE A 114 5.33 -3.08 5.46
N THR A 115 5.54 -1.78 5.57
CA THR A 115 5.67 -1.07 6.85
C THR A 115 4.43 -0.24 7.12
N PHE A 116 3.97 -0.21 8.38
CA PHE A 116 2.95 0.73 8.83
C PHE A 116 3.61 1.86 9.61
N GLY A 117 3.37 3.09 9.18
CA GLY A 117 3.99 4.30 9.71
C GLY A 117 2.97 5.35 10.09
N TYR A 118 3.43 6.38 10.80
CA TYR A 118 2.58 7.50 11.22
C TYR A 118 3.28 8.86 11.03
N LEU A 119 2.47 9.92 10.97
CA LEU A 119 2.89 11.31 10.81
C LEU A 119 2.02 12.23 11.68
N ASN A 120 2.26 12.23 13.00
CA ASN A 120 1.43 12.97 13.97
C ASN A 120 2.00 14.36 14.28
N ASN A 121 3.32 14.42 14.53
CA ASN A 121 4.05 15.58 15.02
C ASN A 121 5.07 16.10 14.00
N GLN A 122 5.48 17.38 14.11
CA GLN A 122 6.22 18.12 13.06
C GLN A 122 7.47 17.43 12.53
N ASN A 123 8.11 16.61 13.37
CA ASN A 123 9.38 15.99 13.04
C ASN A 123 9.27 14.48 12.76
N ASP A 124 8.06 13.91 12.72
CA ASP A 124 7.90 12.47 12.46
C ASP A 124 8.40 12.08 11.07
N TYR A 125 8.31 12.97 10.08
CA TYR A 125 8.84 12.73 8.73
C TYR A 125 10.36 12.46 8.73
N LEU A 126 11.11 13.01 9.70
CA LEU A 126 12.57 12.84 9.81
C LEU A 126 12.95 11.40 10.15
N ARG A 127 12.03 10.61 10.74
CA ARG A 127 12.25 9.17 10.99
C ARG A 127 12.52 8.41 9.70
N TYR A 128 12.01 8.91 8.58
CA TYR A 128 12.09 8.26 7.27
C TYR A 128 13.18 8.85 6.37
N LYS A 129 14.07 9.71 6.90
CA LYS A 129 15.10 10.43 6.12
C LYS A 129 16.07 9.54 5.34
N SER A 130 16.32 8.34 5.84
CA SER A 130 17.20 7.35 5.21
C SER A 130 16.43 6.19 4.59
N SER A 131 15.10 6.28 4.55
CA SER A 131 14.24 5.23 4.00
C SER A 131 14.05 5.40 2.50
N GLU A 132 13.88 4.28 1.81
CA GLU A 132 13.56 4.20 0.39
C GLU A 132 12.40 3.24 0.21
N PHE A 133 11.40 3.67 -0.56
CA PHE A 133 10.18 2.92 -0.81
C PHE A 133 9.82 2.94 -2.29
N GLN A 134 9.27 1.84 -2.80
CA GLN A 134 8.73 1.74 -4.17
C GLN A 134 7.24 2.09 -4.20
N PHE A 135 6.58 2.04 -3.03
CA PHE A 135 5.20 2.43 -2.83
C PHE A 135 5.02 3.17 -1.49
N ILE A 136 4.29 4.28 -1.53
CA ILE A 136 3.89 5.03 -0.34
C ILE A 136 2.38 5.22 -0.43
N GLY A 137 1.66 4.66 0.55
CA GLY A 137 0.22 4.82 0.69
C GLY A 137 -0.12 5.73 1.85
N MET A 138 -1.13 6.58 1.69
CA MET A 138 -1.62 7.51 2.70
C MET A 138 -3.11 7.26 2.91
N ASP A 139 -3.50 6.83 4.10
CA ASP A 139 -4.90 6.68 4.47
C ASP A 139 -5.42 7.97 5.12
N GLU A 140 -6.61 8.41 4.73
CA GLU A 140 -7.18 9.74 5.01
C GLU A 140 -6.13 10.86 4.96
N VAL A 141 -5.49 11.00 3.79
CA VAL A 141 -4.42 11.98 3.53
C VAL A 141 -4.80 13.42 3.87
N THR A 142 -6.11 13.73 3.93
CA THR A 142 -6.66 15.01 4.38
C THR A 142 -6.30 15.37 5.82
N GLU A 143 -5.97 14.37 6.66
CA GLU A 143 -5.52 14.56 8.05
C GLU A 143 -4.00 14.72 8.18
N ILE A 144 -3.26 14.52 7.09
CA ILE A 144 -1.81 14.59 7.04
C ILE A 144 -1.40 15.99 6.62
N ARG A 145 -0.36 16.54 7.25
CA ARG A 145 0.14 17.86 6.87
C ARG A 145 0.79 17.79 5.50
N GLU A 146 0.47 18.79 4.69
CA GLU A 146 0.96 18.88 3.32
C GLU A 146 2.49 18.82 3.22
N PHE A 147 3.21 19.42 4.18
CA PHE A 147 4.67 19.38 4.19
C PHE A 147 5.22 17.95 4.32
N ASP A 148 4.68 17.14 5.24
CA ASP A 148 5.13 15.75 5.44
C ASP A 148 4.78 14.89 4.22
N TYR A 149 3.58 15.10 3.69
CA TYR A 149 3.10 14.46 2.48
C TYR A 149 4.07 14.71 1.31
N ARG A 150 4.37 15.98 1.04
CA ARG A 150 5.30 16.39 -0.02
C ARG A 150 6.72 15.89 0.22
N TYR A 151 7.19 15.90 1.47
CA TYR A 151 8.52 15.39 1.82
C TYR A 151 8.68 13.92 1.42
N LEU A 152 7.66 13.10 1.61
CA LEU A 152 7.72 11.67 1.36
C LEU A 152 7.85 11.30 -0.12
N PHE A 153 7.53 12.19 -1.07
CA PHE A 153 7.90 12.00 -2.48
C PHE A 153 9.41 11.84 -2.66
N SER A 154 10.23 12.50 -1.84
CA SER A 154 11.70 12.34 -1.90
C SER A 154 12.18 10.93 -1.47
N ARG A 155 11.31 10.16 -0.79
CA ARG A 155 11.56 8.78 -0.35
C ARG A 155 11.02 7.74 -1.33
N LEU A 156 10.18 8.18 -2.27
CA LEU A 156 9.69 7.33 -3.35
C LEU A 156 10.81 7.14 -4.38
N ARG A 157 11.39 5.94 -4.40
CA ARG A 157 12.49 5.57 -5.30
C ARG A 157 12.17 4.26 -5.98
N ARG A 158 11.81 4.37 -7.26
CA ARG A 158 11.73 3.21 -8.15
C ARG A 158 13.07 3.03 -8.86
N PRO A 159 13.55 1.79 -9.04
CA PRO A 159 14.70 1.52 -9.89
C PRO A 159 14.48 2.07 -11.30
N ASN A 160 15.55 2.54 -11.96
CA ASN A 160 15.49 3.02 -13.35
C ASN A 160 15.17 1.91 -14.37
N ALA A 161 15.29 0.65 -13.97
CA ALA A 161 14.94 -0.52 -14.78
C ALA A 161 14.48 -1.67 -13.86
N GLY A 162 13.50 -2.44 -14.33
CA GLY A 162 12.80 -3.49 -13.58
C GLY A 162 11.31 -3.18 -13.45
N PRO A 163 10.46 -4.17 -13.09
CA PRO A 163 9.09 -3.89 -12.66
C PRO A 163 9.06 -2.99 -11.42
#